data_AF-A0A1C2JML7-F1
#
_entry.id   AF-A0A1C2JML7-F1
#
_cell.length_a   1.000
_cell.length_b   1.000
_cell.length_c   1.000
_cell.angle_alpha   90.00
_cell.angle_beta   90.00
_cell.angle_gamma   90.00
#
_symmetry.space_group_name_H-M   'P 1'
#
loop_
_entity.id
_entity.type
_entity.pdbx_description
1 polymer ?
#
loop_
_entity_poly.entity_id
_entity_poly.type
_entity_poly.pdbx_seq_one_letter_code
_entity_poly.pdbx_strand_id
1 'polypeptide(L)'
;MTEVKKRIRRTAEERLADLEKKQTEILERQRAALAKIESAKKKIMQTPAVRKINLELERRFGRAAKVIAPEWDHRHYIAAIEKALKEDAEVLLERGKALLEEHGKARRGRRPKSD
;
A
#
# COMPACT_ATOMS: atom_id res chain seq x y z
N MET A 1 30.01 55.40 -33.48
CA MET A 1 29.60 54.24 -34.32
C MET A 1 28.81 53.30 -33.44
N THR A 2 27.50 53.15 -33.69
CA THR A 2 26.60 52.34 -32.86
C THR A 2 26.52 50.93 -33.43
N GLU A 3 27.13 49.96 -32.74
CA GLU A 3 27.11 48.55 -33.14
C GLU A 3 25.70 47.98 -32.95
N VAL A 4 25.03 47.70 -34.07
CA VAL A 4 23.72 47.04 -34.08
C VAL A 4 23.92 45.56 -33.75
N LYS A 5 23.51 45.14 -32.55
CA LYS A 5 23.52 43.73 -32.13
C LYS A 5 22.67 42.89 -33.08
N LYS A 6 23.32 42.13 -33.96
CA LYS A 6 22.68 41.21 -34.90
C LYS A 6 22.09 40.03 -34.13
N ARG A 7 20.76 39.89 -34.10
CA ARG A 7 20.07 38.75 -33.46
C ARG A 7 20.41 37.46 -34.20
N ILE A 8 21.23 36.62 -33.59
CA ILE A 8 21.50 35.26 -34.08
C ILE A 8 20.23 34.43 -33.83
N ARG A 9 19.67 33.85 -34.89
CA ARG A 9 18.55 32.89 -34.78
C ARG A 9 19.13 31.52 -34.48
N ARG A 10 18.56 30.83 -33.48
CA ARG A 10 18.98 29.47 -33.11
C ARG A 10 18.81 28.50 -34.27
N THR A 11 19.80 27.63 -34.47
CA THR A 11 19.79 26.56 -35.49
C THR A 11 18.83 25.44 -35.10
N ALA A 12 18.51 24.55 -36.05
CA ALA A 12 17.62 23.41 -35.78
C ALA A 12 18.23 22.45 -34.74
N GLU A 13 19.55 22.25 -34.79
CA GLU A 13 20.31 21.40 -33.85
C GLU A 13 20.28 21.97 -32.43
N GLU A 14 20.48 23.28 -32.28
CA GLU A 14 20.36 23.95 -30.97
C GLU A 14 18.97 23.81 -30.36
N ARG A 15 17.92 23.85 -31.20
CA ARG A 15 16.54 23.64 -30.73
C ARG A 15 16.28 22.20 -30.31
N LEU A 16 16.86 21.22 -30.99
CA LEU A 16 16.76 19.80 -30.60
C LEU A 16 17.44 19.56 -29.25
N ALA A 17 18.67 20.07 -29.08
CA ALA A 17 19.38 19.97 -27.81
C ALA A 17 18.61 20.67 -26.66
N ASP A 18 17.98 21.81 -26.92
CA ASP A 18 17.11 22.50 -25.95
C ASP A 18 15.87 21.64 -25.57
N LEU A 19 15.31 20.87 -26.50
CA LEU A 19 14.16 19.98 -26.24
C LEU A 19 14.57 18.73 -25.47
N GLU A 20 15.71 18.13 -25.79
CA GLU A 20 16.26 16.99 -25.06
C GLU A 20 16.56 17.35 -23.61
N LYS A 21 17.19 18.51 -23.37
CA LYS A 21 17.43 19.04 -22.01
C LYS A 21 16.12 19.21 -21.23
N LYS A 22 15.07 19.74 -21.87
CA LYS A 22 13.75 19.85 -21.24
C LYS A 22 13.15 18.49 -20.93
N GLN A 23 13.31 17.52 -21.82
CA GLN A 23 12.82 16.16 -21.59
C GLN A 23 13.52 15.51 -20.39
N THR A 24 14.84 15.62 -20.29
CA THR A 24 15.59 15.08 -19.14
C THR A 24 15.18 15.76 -17.85
N GLU A 25 15.05 17.10 -17.83
CA GLU A 25 14.58 17.83 -16.65
C GLU A 25 13.18 17.42 -16.21
N ILE A 26 12.25 17.21 -17.15
CA ILE A 26 10.88 16.76 -16.85
C ILE A 26 10.91 15.35 -16.26
N LEU A 27 11.68 14.44 -16.85
CA LEU A 27 11.80 13.06 -16.36
C LEU A 27 12.42 13.02 -14.95
N GLU A 28 13.43 13.83 -14.68
CA GLU A 28 14.03 13.94 -13.34
C GLU A 28 13.03 14.48 -12.32
N ARG A 29 12.26 15.51 -12.67
CA ARG A 29 11.19 16.03 -11.80
C ARG A 29 10.12 14.99 -11.53
N GLN A 30 9.71 14.22 -12.55
CA GLN A 30 8.74 13.13 -12.38
C GLN A 30 9.27 12.03 -11.47
N ARG A 31 10.53 11.60 -11.66
CA ARG A 31 11.19 10.62 -10.78
C ARG A 31 11.25 11.11 -9.34
N ALA A 32 11.62 12.38 -9.12
CA ALA A 32 11.66 12.97 -7.78
C ALA A 32 10.25 13.06 -7.14
N ALA A 33 9.22 13.37 -7.92
CA ALA A 33 7.84 13.38 -7.44
C ALA A 33 7.36 11.98 -7.05
N LEU A 34 7.65 10.96 -7.87
CA LEU A 34 7.32 9.56 -7.56
C LEU A 34 8.03 9.08 -6.29
N ALA A 35 9.33 9.37 -6.16
CA ALA A 35 10.10 9.02 -4.95
C ALA A 35 9.51 9.66 -3.69
N LYS A 36 9.07 10.93 -3.76
CA LYS A 36 8.37 11.60 -2.64
C LYS A 36 7.06 10.90 -2.29
N ILE A 37 6.25 10.53 -3.28
CA ILE A 37 4.99 9.80 -3.06
C ILE A 37 5.25 8.45 -2.39
N GLU A 38 6.23 7.68 -2.86
CA GLU A 38 6.60 6.40 -2.25
C GLU A 38 7.08 6.56 -0.81
N SER A 39 7.90 7.59 -0.54
CA SER A 39 8.36 7.90 0.82
C SER A 39 7.20 8.22 1.76
N ALA A 40 6.19 8.97 1.27
CA ALA A 40 4.99 9.29 2.03
C ALA A 40 4.14 8.04 2.29
N LYS A 41 3.94 7.19 1.27
CA LYS A 41 3.26 5.89 1.43
C LYS A 41 3.94 5.03 2.49
N LYS A 42 5.26 4.88 2.42
CA LYS A 42 6.05 4.13 3.42
C LYS A 42 5.87 4.70 4.83
N LYS A 43 5.92 6.02 4.98
CA LYS A 43 5.68 6.68 6.28
C LYS A 43 4.28 6.40 6.82
N ILE A 44 3.24 6.50 5.99
CA ILE A 44 1.85 6.22 6.37
C ILE A 44 1.70 4.77 6.83
N MET A 45 2.22 3.81 6.07
CA MET A 45 2.17 2.38 6.42
C MET A 45 2.95 2.06 7.71
N GLN A 46 3.99 2.83 8.03
CA GLN A 46 4.78 2.66 9.24
C GLN A 46 4.19 3.34 10.48
N THR A 47 3.08 4.10 10.35
CA THR A 47 2.47 4.80 11.49
C THR A 47 2.03 3.81 12.58
N PRO A 48 2.17 4.18 13.87
CA PRO A 48 1.71 3.35 14.98
C PRO A 48 0.22 2.99 14.90
N ALA A 49 -0.61 3.88 14.35
CA ALA A 49 -2.04 3.64 14.17
C ALA A 49 -2.31 2.49 13.19
N VAL A 50 -1.65 2.49 12.02
CA VAL A 50 -1.77 1.40 11.04
C VAL A 50 -1.22 0.10 11.61
N ARG A 51 -0.08 0.13 12.32
CA ARG A 51 0.45 -1.05 13.01
C ARG A 51 -0.56 -1.61 14.02
N LYS A 52 -1.21 -0.76 14.81
CA LYS A 52 -2.23 -1.17 15.79
C LYS A 52 -3.44 -1.80 15.10
N ILE A 53 -3.90 -1.24 13.99
CA ILE A 53 -5.01 -1.79 13.19
C ILE A 53 -4.64 -3.17 12.63
N ASN A 54 -3.47 -3.29 12.00
CA ASN A 54 -3.00 -4.55 11.43
C ASN A 54 -2.83 -5.64 12.51
N LEU A 55 -2.27 -5.28 13.65
CA LEU A 55 -2.12 -6.18 14.78
C LEU A 55 -3.48 -6.65 15.33
N GLU A 56 -4.48 -5.77 15.39
CA GLU A 56 -5.82 -6.19 15.80
C GLU A 56 -6.48 -7.09 14.77
N LEU A 57 -6.33 -6.81 13.46
CA LEU A 57 -6.82 -7.70 12.41
C LEU A 57 -6.17 -9.09 12.49
N GLU A 58 -4.86 -9.16 12.69
CA GLU A 58 -4.12 -10.42 12.86
C GLU A 58 -4.61 -11.18 14.10
N ARG A 59 -4.83 -10.49 15.22
CA ARG A 59 -5.39 -11.09 16.43
C ARG A 59 -6.82 -11.59 16.21
N ARG A 60 -7.67 -10.83 15.52
CA ARG A 60 -9.05 -11.23 15.18
C ARG A 60 -9.04 -12.47 14.29
N PHE A 61 -8.17 -12.50 13.28
CA PHE A 61 -7.97 -13.67 12.43
C PHE A 61 -7.54 -14.89 13.25
N GLY A 62 -6.51 -14.76 14.08
CA GLY A 62 -6.03 -15.87 14.91
C GLY A 62 -7.08 -16.42 15.88
N ARG A 63 -7.96 -15.56 16.41
CA ARG A 63 -9.11 -16.00 17.22
C ARG A 63 -10.14 -16.75 16.39
N ALA A 64 -10.54 -16.19 15.24
CA ALA A 64 -11.53 -16.83 14.36
C ALA A 64 -11.03 -18.17 13.82
N ALA A 65 -9.79 -18.21 13.36
CA ALA A 65 -9.12 -19.41 12.84
C ALA A 65 -9.13 -20.56 13.86
N LYS A 66 -8.79 -20.29 15.12
CA LYS A 66 -8.84 -21.30 16.20
C LYS A 66 -10.23 -21.83 16.50
N VAL A 67 -11.28 -21.03 16.29
CA VAL A 67 -12.67 -21.46 16.51
C VAL A 67 -13.18 -22.28 15.34
N ILE A 68 -12.89 -21.83 14.11
CA ILE A 68 -13.39 -22.45 12.88
C ILE A 68 -12.64 -23.76 12.58
N ALA A 69 -11.32 -23.77 12.75
CA ALA A 69 -10.45 -24.87 12.36
C ALA A 69 -9.30 -25.04 13.38
N PRO A 70 -9.58 -25.60 14.57
CA PRO A 70 -8.62 -25.68 15.68
C PRO A 70 -7.36 -26.48 15.34
N GLU A 71 -7.49 -27.51 14.50
CA GLU A 71 -6.40 -28.42 14.13
C GLU A 71 -5.62 -27.97 12.88
N TRP A 72 -5.99 -26.84 12.28
CA TRP A 72 -5.34 -26.36 11.06
C TRP A 72 -4.07 -25.56 11.35
N ASP A 73 -2.99 -25.91 10.67
CA ASP A 73 -1.74 -25.16 10.65
C ASP A 73 -1.66 -24.18 9.46
N HIS A 74 -0.57 -23.43 9.36
CA HIS A 74 -0.30 -22.48 8.27
C HIS A 74 -0.35 -23.12 6.87
N ARG A 75 0.01 -24.40 6.73
CA ARG A 75 0.01 -25.10 5.44
C ARG A 75 -1.41 -25.35 4.96
N HIS A 76 -2.31 -25.69 5.88
CA HIS A 76 -3.74 -25.84 5.58
C HIS A 76 -4.36 -24.52 5.14
N TYR A 77 -4.04 -23.41 5.81
CA TYR A 77 -4.53 -22.08 5.40
C TYR A 77 -4.03 -21.68 4.01
N ILE A 78 -2.76 -21.93 3.68
CA ILE A 78 -2.21 -21.64 2.34
C ILE A 78 -2.95 -22.44 1.26
N ALA A 79 -3.18 -23.74 1.49
CA ALA A 79 -3.92 -24.58 0.55
C ALA A 79 -5.38 -24.14 0.40
N ALA A 80 -6.03 -23.70 1.49
CA ALA A 80 -7.38 -23.15 1.45
C ALA A 80 -7.45 -21.83 0.67
N ILE A 81 -6.46 -20.95 0.83
CA ILE A 81 -6.36 -19.70 0.06
C ILE A 81 -6.21 -19.99 -1.43
N GLU A 82 -5.34 -20.92 -1.83
CA GLU A 82 -5.18 -21.30 -3.25
C GLU A 82 -6.49 -21.78 -3.87
N LYS A 83 -7.26 -22.59 -3.12
CA LYS A 83 -8.58 -23.04 -3.57
C LYS A 83 -9.57 -21.87 -3.69
N ALA A 84 -9.60 -20.99 -2.70
CA ALA A 84 -10.52 -19.86 -2.66
C ALA A 84 -10.25 -18.81 -3.75
N LEU A 85 -9.03 -18.71 -4.28
CA LEU A 85 -8.72 -17.80 -5.40
C LEU A 85 -9.52 -18.08 -6.68
N LYS A 86 -10.15 -19.24 -6.79
CA LYS A 86 -11.02 -19.62 -7.92
C LYS A 86 -12.47 -19.16 -7.76
N GLU A 87 -12.83 -18.63 -6.59
CA GLU A 87 -14.17 -18.14 -6.27
C GLU A 87 -14.28 -16.61 -6.44
N ASP A 88 -15.50 -16.09 -6.29
CA ASP A 88 -15.78 -14.66 -6.36
C ASP A 88 -15.19 -13.91 -5.15
N ALA A 89 -14.32 -12.95 -5.44
CA ALA A 89 -13.62 -12.16 -4.44
C ALA A 89 -14.55 -11.32 -3.55
N GLU A 90 -15.65 -10.80 -4.08
CA GLU A 90 -16.59 -9.97 -3.32
C GLU A 90 -17.40 -10.81 -2.35
N VAL A 91 -17.85 -11.99 -2.78
CA VAL A 91 -18.57 -12.95 -1.93
C VAL A 91 -17.67 -13.44 -0.79
N LEU A 92 -16.41 -13.77 -1.09
CA LEU A 92 -15.43 -14.18 -0.09
C LEU A 92 -15.15 -13.07 0.93
N LEU A 93 -15.08 -11.81 0.48
CA LEU A 93 -14.87 -10.67 1.36
C LEU A 93 -16.02 -10.49 2.35
N GLU A 94 -17.26 -10.51 1.87
CA GLU A 94 -18.43 -10.36 2.75
C GLU A 94 -18.56 -11.52 3.74
N ARG A 95 -18.33 -12.75 3.28
CA ARG A 95 -18.31 -13.93 4.17
C ARG A 95 -17.20 -13.84 5.21
N GLY A 96 -16.00 -13.38 4.81
CA GLY A 96 -14.88 -13.16 5.72
C GLY A 96 -15.19 -12.12 6.81
N LYS A 97 -15.86 -11.01 6.45
CA LYS A 97 -16.33 -10.01 7.42
C LYS A 97 -17.30 -10.62 8.43
N ALA A 98 -18.28 -11.40 7.97
CA ALA A 98 -19.25 -12.07 8.84
C ALA A 98 -18.56 -13.02 9.84
N LEU A 99 -17.62 -13.86 9.37
CA LEU A 99 -16.87 -14.80 10.21
C LEU A 99 -15.99 -14.08 11.24
N LEU A 100 -15.38 -12.94 10.88
CA LEU A 100 -14.61 -12.14 11.83
C LEU A 100 -15.48 -11.43 12.87
N GLU A 101 -16.72 -11.09 12.52
CA GLU A 101 -17.70 -10.55 13.47
C GLU A 101 -18.23 -11.62 14.43
N GLU A 102 -18.37 -12.85 13.96
CA GLU A 102 -18.86 -13.98 14.76
C GLU A 102 -17.77 -14.55 15.69
N HIS A 103 -16.60 -14.87 15.13
CA HIS A 103 -15.55 -15.61 15.83
C HIS A 103 -14.31 -14.77 16.16
N GLY A 104 -14.13 -13.62 15.49
CA GLY A 104 -12.95 -12.77 15.66
C GLY A 104 -13.01 -11.82 16.86
N LYS A 105 -14.18 -11.68 17.51
CA LYS A 105 -14.34 -10.82 18.69
C LYS A 105 -13.46 -11.30 19.85
N ALA A 106 -12.85 -10.36 20.56
CA ALA A 106 -12.18 -10.68 21.81
C ALA A 106 -13.22 -11.20 22.82
N ARG A 107 -12.92 -12.29 23.52
CA ARG A 107 -13.70 -12.67 24.71
C ARG A 107 -13.66 -11.47 25.66
N ARG A 108 -14.82 -10.90 25.97
CA ARG A 108 -14.99 -9.69 26.81
C ARG A 108 -14.00 -9.69 27.97
N GLY A 109 -13.30 -8.57 28.13
CA GLY A 109 -12.12 -8.44 28.97
C GLY A 109 -12.32 -8.88 30.41
N ARG A 110 -11.25 -9.44 30.98
CA ARG A 110 -11.04 -9.49 32.41
C ARG A 110 -11.04 -8.03 32.89
N ARG A 111 -12.11 -7.57 33.56
CA ARG A 111 -12.04 -6.34 34.36
C ARG A 111 -10.88 -6.53 35.35
N PRO A 112 -9.95 -5.57 35.49
CA PRO A 112 -9.03 -5.62 36.63
C PRO A 112 -9.89 -5.64 37.90
N LYS A 113 -9.62 -6.57 38.81
CA LYS A 113 -10.11 -6.46 40.19
C LYS A 113 -9.52 -5.16 40.71
N SER A 114 -10.38 -4.21 41.06
CA SER A 114 -10.02 -3.10 41.92
C SER A 114 -9.67 -3.71 43.28
N ASP A 115 -8.38 -3.76 43.58
CA ASP A 115 -7.89 -3.84 44.96
C ASP A 115 -7.78 -2.41 45.52
#